data_AF-A0A951DYL3-F1
#
_entry.id   AF-A0A951DYL3-F1
#
_cell.length_a   1.000
_cell.length_b   1.000
_cell.length_c   1.000
_cell.angle_alpha   90.00
_cell.angle_beta   90.00
_cell.angle_gamma   90.00
#
_symmetry.space_group_name_H-M   'P 1'
#
loop_
_entity.id
_entity.type
_entity.pdbx_description
1 polymer ?
#
loop_
_entity_poly.entity_id
_entity_poly.type
_entity_poly.pdbx_seq_one_letter_code
_entity_poly.pdbx_strand_id
1 'polypeptide(L)'
;MIDSLFDHLIFLSIYVHLGLRCLAEGASPSIALLVLAAGLSHAAQAASADYFRNAYLFFVKGRARADWDSSATLRHEFRSLRWRTDPWQKFLLALYINFTWQQEVLSPQLRRLRDVAEHEFPAEVPLDLRQHYRQNARPMLRWWGLLMTNTRMFFLFLFLIMDRPSWFFWLEVSVLNVLLLFLIIRQENMSQSLVEDITRPAAAVVT
;
A
#
# COMPACT_ATOMS: atom_id res chain seq x y z
N MET A 1 1.62 -0.06 12.35
CA MET A 1 2.60 0.90 11.78
C MET A 1 4.04 0.40 11.91
N ILE A 2 4.49 0.10 13.14
CA ILE A 2 5.83 -0.44 13.41
C ILE A 2 6.08 -1.74 12.60
N ASP A 3 5.09 -2.64 12.58
CA ASP A 3 5.19 -3.92 11.87
C ASP A 3 5.46 -3.75 10.36
N SER A 4 4.79 -2.81 9.69
CA SER A 4 5.00 -2.54 8.26
C SER A 4 6.39 -1.98 7.99
N LEU A 5 6.90 -1.07 8.83
CA LEU A 5 8.25 -0.51 8.67
C LEU A 5 9.34 -1.58 8.89
N PHE A 6 9.16 -2.45 9.88
CA PHE A 6 10.09 -3.56 10.13
C PHE A 6 10.07 -4.59 8.99
N ASP A 7 8.91 -4.88 8.40
CA ASP A 7 8.83 -5.74 7.21
C ASP A 7 9.67 -5.18 6.05
N HIS A 8 9.63 -3.87 5.80
CA HIS A 8 10.46 -3.23 4.77
C HIS A 8 11.96 -3.34 5.08
N LEU A 9 12.37 -3.22 6.35
CA LEU A 9 13.77 -3.38 6.75
C LEU A 9 14.26 -4.83 6.57
N ILE A 10 13.41 -5.81 6.88
CA ILE A 10 13.71 -7.23 6.66
C ILE A 10 13.93 -7.49 5.17
N PHE A 11 13.02 -7.03 4.31
CA PHE A 11 13.17 -7.21 2.87
C PHE A 11 14.34 -6.42 2.28
N LEU A 12 14.63 -5.21 2.78
CA LEU A 12 15.84 -4.49 2.39
C LEU A 12 17.09 -5.33 2.67
N SER A 13 17.18 -5.92 3.87
CA SER A 13 18.28 -6.81 4.23
C SER A 13 18.35 -8.03 3.29
N ILE A 14 17.22 -8.69 3.03
CA ILE A 14 17.15 -9.85 2.12
C ILE A 14 17.66 -9.47 0.73
N TYR A 15 17.20 -8.35 0.18
CA TYR A 15 17.54 -7.93 -1.18
C TYR A 15 19.03 -7.60 -1.31
N VAL A 16 19.59 -6.90 -0.32
CA VAL A 16 21.02 -6.58 -0.29
C VAL A 16 21.85 -7.87 -0.23
N HIS A 17 21.57 -8.77 0.72
CA HIS A 17 22.35 -10.00 0.88
C HIS A 17 22.18 -10.96 -0.30
N LEU A 18 20.97 -11.08 -0.84
CA LEU A 18 20.70 -11.92 -2.01
C LEU A 18 21.36 -11.37 -3.27
N GLY A 19 21.38 -10.04 -3.43
CA GLY A 19 22.09 -9.36 -4.52
C GLY A 19 23.61 -9.55 -4.43
N LEU A 20 24.18 -9.37 -3.23
CA LEU A 20 25.60 -9.63 -2.97
C LEU A 20 25.98 -11.09 -3.22
N ARG A 21 25.12 -12.03 -2.81
CA ARG A 21 25.30 -13.47 -3.12
C ARG A 21 25.35 -13.70 -4.63
N CYS A 22 24.40 -13.15 -5.40
CA CYS A 22 24.40 -13.30 -6.86
C CYS A 22 25.70 -12.75 -7.48
N LEU A 23 26.20 -11.61 -7.01
CA LEU A 23 27.47 -11.04 -7.46
C LEU A 23 28.66 -11.95 -7.13
N ALA A 24 28.69 -12.52 -5.92
CA ALA A 24 29.74 -13.45 -5.50
C ALA A 24 29.73 -14.76 -6.31
N GLU A 25 28.56 -15.20 -6.78
CA GLU A 25 28.38 -16.36 -7.67
C GLU A 25 28.67 -16.03 -9.15
N GLY A 26 29.11 -14.81 -9.46
CA GLY A 26 29.56 -14.43 -10.81
C GLY A 26 28.48 -13.76 -11.68
N ALA A 27 27.36 -13.34 -11.11
CA ALA A 27 26.38 -12.54 -11.86
C ALA A 27 26.99 -11.21 -12.33
N SER A 28 26.52 -10.72 -13.48
CA SER A 28 26.88 -9.40 -14.00
C SER A 28 26.56 -8.29 -12.97
N PRO A 29 27.40 -7.24 -12.82
CA PRO A 29 27.11 -6.09 -11.97
C PRO A 29 25.76 -5.42 -12.23
N SER A 30 25.20 -5.58 -13.44
CA SER A 30 23.84 -5.13 -13.78
C SER A 30 22.74 -5.71 -12.88
N ILE A 31 23.01 -6.81 -12.16
CA ILE A 31 22.09 -7.36 -11.15
C ILE A 31 21.76 -6.33 -10.07
N ALA A 32 22.67 -5.39 -9.75
CA ALA A 32 22.41 -4.32 -8.80
C ALA A 32 21.23 -3.44 -9.23
N LEU A 33 21.09 -3.17 -10.53
CA LEU A 33 19.94 -2.42 -11.06
C LEU A 33 18.64 -3.22 -10.90
N LEU A 34 18.69 -4.53 -11.15
CA LEU A 34 17.53 -5.41 -10.96
C LEU A 34 17.13 -5.49 -9.48
N VAL A 35 18.09 -5.60 -8.57
CA VAL A 35 17.86 -5.61 -7.11
C VAL A 35 17.21 -4.30 -6.67
N LEU A 36 17.72 -3.16 -7.12
CA LEU A 36 17.15 -1.85 -6.82
C LEU A 36 15.72 -1.71 -7.38
N ALA A 37 15.51 -2.10 -8.64
CA ALA A 37 14.19 -2.07 -9.27
C ALA A 37 13.19 -2.98 -8.54
N ALA A 38 13.61 -4.17 -8.14
CA ALA A 38 12.81 -5.09 -7.37
C ALA A 38 12.47 -4.50 -5.99
N GLY A 39 13.45 -3.89 -5.29
CA GLY A 39 13.22 -3.30 -3.97
C GLY A 39 12.24 -2.13 -4.01
N LEU A 40 12.35 -1.28 -5.04
CA LEU A 40 11.39 -0.19 -5.27
C LEU A 40 10.00 -0.73 -5.62
N SER A 41 9.93 -1.76 -6.46
CA SER A 41 8.67 -2.43 -6.82
C SER A 41 8.00 -3.02 -5.58
N HIS A 42 8.76 -3.73 -4.75
CA HIS A 42 8.28 -4.28 -3.49
C HIS A 42 7.72 -3.18 -2.58
N ALA A 43 8.46 -2.09 -2.38
CA ALA A 43 8.02 -0.99 -1.54
C ALA A 43 6.68 -0.40 -2.02
N ALA A 44 6.52 -0.20 -3.33
CA ALA A 44 5.25 0.25 -3.91
C ALA A 44 4.12 -0.77 -3.70
N GLN A 45 4.39 -2.06 -3.94
CA GLN A 45 3.43 -3.14 -3.75
C GLN A 45 2.95 -3.24 -2.29
N ALA A 46 3.87 -3.19 -1.33
CA ALA A 46 3.57 -3.24 0.10
C ALA A 46 2.81 -1.99 0.57
N ALA A 47 3.24 -0.80 0.13
CA ALA A 47 2.55 0.45 0.43
C ALA A 47 1.10 0.43 -0.07
N SER A 48 0.88 0.01 -1.32
CA SER A 48 -0.45 -0.17 -1.90
C SER A 48 -1.28 -1.18 -1.13
N ALA A 49 -0.78 -2.40 -0.91
CA ALA A 49 -1.53 -3.45 -0.22
C ALA A 49 -1.97 -3.04 1.19
N ASP A 50 -1.11 -2.33 1.95
CA ASP A 50 -1.47 -1.80 3.25
C ASP A 50 -2.53 -0.70 3.17
N TYR A 51 -2.42 0.22 2.19
CA TYR A 51 -3.40 1.28 1.98
C TYR A 51 -4.79 0.73 1.70
N PHE A 52 -4.91 -0.27 0.82
CA PHE A 52 -6.20 -0.91 0.50
C PHE A 52 -6.75 -1.73 1.66
N ARG A 53 -5.87 -2.36 2.46
CA ARG A 53 -6.27 -3.04 3.70
C ARG A 53 -6.86 -2.04 4.70
N ASN A 54 -6.21 -0.91 4.92
CA ASN A 54 -6.68 0.13 5.86
C ASN A 54 -7.98 0.77 5.35
N ALA A 55 -8.10 1.01 4.05
CA ALA A 55 -9.36 1.45 3.44
C ALA A 55 -10.50 0.44 3.66
N TYR A 56 -10.25 -0.87 3.49
CA TYR A 56 -11.25 -1.90 3.78
C TYR A 56 -11.66 -1.88 5.26
N LEU A 57 -10.70 -1.75 6.18
CA LEU A 57 -11.02 -1.64 7.61
C LEU A 57 -11.87 -0.40 7.88
N PHE A 58 -11.56 0.74 7.25
CA PHE A 58 -12.29 2.00 7.43
C PHE A 58 -13.75 1.86 6.99
N PHE A 59 -13.99 1.45 5.74
CA PHE A 59 -15.34 1.36 5.19
C PHE A 59 -16.16 0.23 5.80
N VAL A 60 -15.53 -0.90 6.15
CA VAL A 60 -16.25 -2.13 6.55
C VAL A 60 -16.33 -2.32 8.05
N LYS A 61 -15.27 -2.00 8.79
CA LYS A 61 -15.20 -2.19 10.25
C LYS A 61 -15.34 -0.89 11.05
N GLY A 62 -15.38 0.25 10.37
CA GLY A 62 -15.53 1.57 10.96
C GLY A 62 -14.20 2.24 11.30
N ARG A 63 -14.26 3.57 11.43
CA ARG A 63 -13.11 4.48 11.57
C ARG A 63 -12.17 4.11 12.73
N ALA A 64 -12.73 3.75 13.89
CA ALA A 64 -11.93 3.39 15.07
C ALA A 64 -11.04 2.14 14.91
N ARG A 65 -11.26 1.34 13.86
CA ARG A 65 -10.45 0.14 13.56
C ARG A 65 -9.53 0.32 12.36
N ALA A 66 -9.47 1.51 11.79
CA ALA A 66 -8.64 1.83 10.65
C ALA A 66 -7.64 2.91 11.03
N ASP A 67 -6.37 2.53 11.13
CA ASP A 67 -5.24 3.46 11.15
C ASP A 67 -5.06 4.00 9.72
N TRP A 68 -5.99 4.86 9.27
CA TRP A 68 -6.01 5.39 7.90
C TRP A 68 -5.82 6.90 7.87
N ASP A 69 -4.59 7.31 8.16
CA ASP A 69 -4.20 8.71 8.21
C ASP A 69 -4.12 9.35 6.81
N SER A 70 -4.15 10.69 6.78
CA SER A 70 -3.84 11.48 5.59
C SER A 70 -2.48 12.12 5.69
N SER A 71 -1.77 12.21 4.56
CA SER A 71 -0.46 12.89 4.55
C SER A 71 -0.59 14.37 4.94
N ALA A 72 -1.75 14.98 4.69
CA ALA A 72 -2.06 16.35 5.10
C ALA A 72 -2.16 16.49 6.63
N THR A 73 -2.89 15.60 7.31
CA THR A 73 -3.02 15.58 8.76
C THR A 73 -1.66 15.35 9.43
N LEU A 74 -0.88 14.39 8.94
CA LEU A 74 0.44 14.09 9.48
C LEU A 74 1.42 15.26 9.29
N ARG A 75 1.35 15.99 8.18
CA ARG A 75 2.15 17.22 7.98
C ARG A 75 1.78 18.32 8.96
N HIS A 76 0.52 18.42 9.38
CA HIS A 76 0.10 19.36 10.40
C HIS A 76 0.72 19.01 11.75
N GLU A 77 0.68 17.74 12.15
CA GLU A 77 1.34 17.24 13.36
C GLU A 77 2.87 17.44 13.30
N PHE A 78 3.50 17.18 12.15
CA PHE A 78 4.94 17.38 12.00
C PHE A 78 5.38 18.83 12.23
N ARG A 79 4.51 19.81 11.91
CA ARG A 79 4.77 21.23 12.16
C ARG A 79 4.70 21.60 13.64
N SER A 80 3.95 20.87 14.47
CA SER A 80 3.87 21.14 15.92
C SER A 80 5.11 20.62 16.68
N LEU A 81 5.78 19.58 16.17
CA LEU A 81 7.01 19.03 16.74
C LEU A 81 8.23 19.93 16.48
N ARG A 82 9.25 19.89 17.35
CA ARG A 82 10.51 20.64 17.16
C ARG A 82 11.71 19.69 17.15
N TRP A 83 12.64 19.88 16.22
CA TRP A 83 13.86 19.07 16.12
C TRP A 83 14.75 19.10 17.38
N ARG A 84 14.68 20.20 18.14
CA ARG A 84 15.46 20.33 19.39
C ARG A 84 14.89 19.51 20.55
N THR A 85 13.56 19.35 20.61
CA THR A 85 12.89 18.69 21.74
C THR A 85 12.49 17.26 21.39
N ASP A 86 12.07 17.02 20.14
CA ASP A 86 11.43 15.78 19.71
C ASP A 86 12.08 15.20 18.42
N PRO A 87 13.43 15.10 18.34
CA PRO A 87 14.10 14.75 17.09
C PRO A 87 13.68 13.39 16.54
N TRP A 88 13.55 12.39 17.41
CA TRP A 88 13.20 11.03 16.99
C TRP A 88 11.76 10.91 16.50
N GLN A 89 10.81 11.50 17.24
CA GLN A 89 9.40 11.53 16.86
C GLN A 89 9.22 12.26 15.53
N LYS A 90 9.89 13.40 15.37
CA LYS A 90 9.84 14.18 14.14
C LYS A 90 10.43 13.43 12.95
N PHE A 91 11.55 12.73 13.14
CA PHE A 91 12.13 11.88 12.11
C PHE A 91 11.21 10.73 11.69
N LEU A 92 10.68 9.97 12.66
CA LEU A 92 9.74 8.87 12.37
C LEU A 92 8.47 9.38 11.67
N LEU A 93 7.95 10.54 12.09
CA LEU A 93 6.79 11.16 11.46
C LEU A 93 7.12 11.63 10.02
N ALA A 94 8.35 12.11 9.74
CA ALA A 94 8.75 12.41 8.36
C ALA A 94 8.75 11.16 7.47
N LEU A 95 9.27 10.04 7.97
CA LEU A 95 9.22 8.76 7.24
C LEU A 95 7.78 8.33 7.00
N TYR A 96 6.91 8.47 8.01
CA TYR A 96 5.51 8.10 7.90
C TYR A 96 4.73 9.00 6.93
N ILE A 97 5.01 10.32 6.92
CA ILE A 97 4.45 11.25 5.93
C ILE A 97 4.86 10.83 4.53
N ASN A 98 6.13 10.50 4.32
CA ASN A 98 6.62 10.09 3.01
C ASN A 98 5.94 8.79 2.55
N PHE A 99 5.81 7.80 3.44
CA PHE A 99 5.09 6.56 3.18
C PHE A 99 3.61 6.80 2.82
N THR A 100 2.89 7.57 3.65
CA THR A 100 1.48 7.89 3.43
C THR A 100 1.28 8.68 2.14
N TRP A 101 2.19 9.60 1.82
CA TRP A 101 2.15 10.36 0.57
C TRP A 101 2.33 9.44 -0.64
N GLN A 102 3.25 8.47 -0.59
CA GLN A 102 3.40 7.49 -1.67
C GLN A 102 2.11 6.68 -1.89
N GLN A 103 1.46 6.24 -0.82
CA GLN A 103 0.17 5.54 -0.91
C GLN A 103 -0.90 6.41 -1.60
N GLU A 104 -1.00 7.66 -1.19
CA GLU A 104 -1.96 8.64 -1.73
C GLU A 104 -1.69 9.04 -3.19
N VAL A 105 -0.42 9.04 -3.62
CA VAL A 105 -0.04 9.28 -5.03
C VAL A 105 -0.37 8.09 -5.90
N LEU A 106 -0.17 6.86 -5.39
CA LEU A 106 -0.48 5.63 -6.12
C LEU A 106 -1.99 5.36 -6.24
N SER A 107 -2.80 5.91 -5.34
CA SER A 107 -4.25 5.64 -5.26
C SER A 107 -5.09 6.92 -5.12
N PRO A 108 -5.06 7.83 -6.11
CA PRO A 108 -5.68 9.15 -6.01
C PRO A 108 -7.20 9.14 -5.86
N GLN A 109 -7.92 8.22 -6.52
CA GLN A 109 -9.38 8.10 -6.40
C GLN A 109 -9.77 7.49 -5.06
N LEU A 110 -8.99 6.54 -4.54
CA LEU A 110 -9.23 6.03 -3.19
C LEU A 110 -8.99 7.10 -2.12
N ARG A 111 -7.95 7.93 -2.28
CA ARG A 111 -7.76 9.13 -1.43
C ARG A 111 -8.98 10.04 -1.51
N ARG A 112 -9.44 10.36 -2.72
CA ARG A 112 -10.63 11.20 -2.92
C ARG A 112 -11.87 10.59 -2.26
N LEU A 113 -12.06 9.28 -2.38
CA LEU A 113 -13.16 8.57 -1.74
C LEU A 113 -13.09 8.68 -0.21
N ARG A 114 -11.91 8.55 0.39
CA ARG A 114 -11.71 8.79 1.82
C ARG A 114 -12.15 10.20 2.19
N ASP A 115 -11.59 11.21 1.50
CA ASP A 115 -11.81 12.61 1.84
C ASP A 115 -13.30 13.00 1.71
N VAL A 116 -13.98 12.53 0.65
CA VAL A 116 -15.43 12.72 0.47
C VAL A 116 -16.21 11.99 1.56
N ALA A 117 -15.89 10.74 1.86
CA ALA A 117 -16.59 9.98 2.89
C ALA A 117 -16.42 10.59 4.28
N GLU A 118 -15.24 11.12 4.61
CA GLU A 118 -15.00 11.80 5.89
C GLU A 118 -15.75 13.13 5.99
N HIS A 119 -15.94 13.84 4.87
CA HIS A 119 -16.69 15.09 4.82
C HIS A 119 -18.21 14.86 4.95
N GLU A 120 -18.76 13.96 4.12
CA GLU A 120 -20.20 13.69 4.06
C GLU A 120 -20.70 12.85 5.24
N PHE A 121 -19.85 11.97 5.78
CA PHE A 121 -20.21 11.02 6.83
C PHE A 121 -19.27 11.09 8.03
N PRO A 122 -19.24 12.22 8.76
CA PRO A 122 -18.27 12.45 9.84
C PRO A 122 -18.45 11.49 11.03
N ALA A 123 -19.67 11.02 11.28
CA ALA A 123 -20.00 10.11 12.37
C ALA A 123 -19.76 8.64 12.00
N GLU A 124 -20.43 8.15 10.95
CA GLU A 124 -20.34 6.75 10.54
C GLU A 124 -20.65 6.59 9.05
N VAL A 125 -19.90 5.70 8.38
CA VAL A 125 -20.15 5.32 6.98
C VAL A 125 -21.51 4.61 6.86
N PRO A 126 -22.42 5.08 5.97
CA PRO A 126 -23.75 4.49 5.77
C PRO A 126 -23.69 2.99 5.43
N LEU A 127 -24.72 2.26 5.85
CA LEU A 127 -24.78 0.80 5.66
C LEU A 127 -24.72 0.40 4.18
N ASP A 128 -25.39 1.13 3.29
CA ASP A 128 -25.42 0.84 1.86
C ASP A 128 -24.04 1.01 1.22
N LEU A 129 -23.35 2.12 1.53
CA LEU A 129 -21.98 2.37 1.07
C LEU A 129 -21.01 1.30 1.62
N ARG A 130 -21.15 0.95 2.90
CA ARG A 130 -20.36 -0.11 3.54
C ARG A 130 -20.54 -1.46 2.84
N GLN A 131 -21.79 -1.83 2.54
CA GLN A 131 -22.09 -3.09 1.86
C GLN A 131 -21.59 -3.07 0.42
N HIS A 132 -21.81 -1.99 -0.31
CA HIS A 132 -21.33 -1.82 -1.68
C HIS A 132 -19.80 -1.94 -1.75
N TYR A 133 -19.09 -1.22 -0.87
CA TYR A 133 -17.63 -1.31 -0.77
C TYR A 133 -17.18 -2.73 -0.44
N ARG A 134 -17.79 -3.36 0.58
CA ARG A 134 -17.45 -4.72 1.00
C ARG A 134 -17.62 -5.73 -0.14
N GLN A 135 -18.73 -5.68 -0.87
CA GLN A 135 -19.03 -6.63 -1.95
C GLN A 135 -17.99 -6.54 -3.07
N ASN A 136 -17.55 -5.33 -3.43
CA ASN A 136 -16.56 -5.12 -4.48
C ASN A 136 -15.11 -5.37 -4.01
N ALA A 137 -14.74 -4.94 -2.81
CA ALA A 137 -13.37 -5.02 -2.32
C ALA A 137 -12.99 -6.41 -1.77
N ARG A 138 -13.94 -7.14 -1.16
CA ARG A 138 -13.65 -8.42 -0.48
C ARG A 138 -13.03 -9.49 -1.41
N PRO A 139 -13.48 -9.69 -2.66
CA PRO A 139 -12.85 -10.65 -3.57
C PRO A 139 -11.39 -10.30 -3.88
N MET A 140 -11.07 -8.99 -3.91
CA MET A 140 -9.73 -8.50 -4.24
C MET A 140 -8.73 -8.68 -3.09
N LEU A 141 -9.18 -8.79 -1.83
CA LEU A 141 -8.29 -8.99 -0.68
C LEU A 141 -7.38 -10.23 -0.80
N ARG A 142 -7.87 -11.30 -1.44
CA ARG A 142 -7.05 -12.50 -1.70
C ARG A 142 -5.87 -12.19 -2.63
N TRP A 143 -6.12 -11.39 -3.66
CA TRP A 143 -5.11 -10.97 -4.63
C TRP A 143 -4.13 -9.98 -4.02
N TRP A 144 -4.61 -9.03 -3.21
CA TRP A 144 -3.74 -8.19 -2.40
C TRP A 144 -2.85 -9.01 -1.46
N GLY A 145 -3.36 -10.10 -0.90
CA GLY A 145 -2.58 -11.04 -0.09
C GLY A 145 -1.43 -11.73 -0.84
N LEU A 146 -1.49 -11.83 -2.18
CA LEU A 146 -0.37 -12.35 -2.98
C LEU A 146 0.81 -11.36 -3.02
N LEU A 147 0.53 -10.06 -2.84
CA LEU A 147 1.53 -9.01 -2.71
C LEU A 147 1.99 -8.80 -1.26
N MET A 148 1.82 -9.79 -0.37
CA MET A 148 2.25 -9.73 1.03
C MET A 148 3.39 -10.73 1.31
N THR A 149 4.01 -10.57 2.49
CA THR A 149 5.21 -11.31 2.95
C THR A 149 5.12 -12.82 2.77
N ASN A 150 3.99 -13.46 3.10
CA ASN A 150 3.85 -14.92 3.04
C ASN A 150 4.12 -15.48 1.64
N THR A 151 3.56 -14.85 0.61
CA THR A 151 3.71 -15.27 -0.79
C THR A 151 5.14 -15.06 -1.26
N ARG A 152 5.75 -13.93 -0.89
CA ARG A 152 7.15 -13.64 -1.21
C ARG A 152 8.11 -14.60 -0.56
N MET A 153 7.90 -14.94 0.72
CA MET A 153 8.72 -15.92 1.42
C MET A 153 8.65 -17.29 0.75
N PHE A 154 7.46 -17.73 0.33
CA PHE A 154 7.31 -18.96 -0.44
C PHE A 154 8.17 -18.96 -1.72
N PHE A 155 8.06 -17.92 -2.56
CA PHE A 155 8.85 -17.84 -3.79
C PHE A 155 10.35 -17.64 -3.54
N LEU A 156 10.72 -16.88 -2.51
CA LEU A 156 12.10 -16.72 -2.08
C LEU A 156 12.72 -18.09 -1.76
N PHE A 157 12.07 -18.88 -0.89
CA PHE A 157 12.54 -20.22 -0.56
C PHE A 157 12.58 -21.15 -1.77
N LEU A 158 11.55 -21.10 -2.63
CA LEU A 158 11.51 -21.90 -3.86
C LEU A 158 12.73 -21.62 -4.75
N PHE A 159 13.04 -20.35 -5.02
CA PHE A 159 14.17 -19.99 -5.88
C PHE A 159 15.53 -20.23 -5.23
N LEU A 160 15.61 -20.14 -3.90
CA LEU A 160 16.81 -20.53 -3.16
C LEU A 160 17.07 -22.04 -3.25
N ILE A 161 16.04 -22.88 -3.12
CA ILE A 161 16.16 -24.34 -3.24
C ILE A 161 16.53 -24.75 -4.67
N MET A 162 16.05 -24.02 -5.67
CA MET A 162 16.40 -24.23 -7.08
C MET A 162 17.79 -23.72 -7.47
N ASP A 163 18.53 -23.11 -6.53
CA ASP A 163 19.82 -22.45 -6.77
C ASP A 163 19.75 -21.37 -7.86
N ARG A 164 18.63 -20.63 -7.87
CA ARG A 164 18.35 -19.56 -8.84
C ARG A 164 17.89 -18.28 -8.15
N PRO A 165 18.68 -17.69 -7.23
CA PRO A 165 18.27 -16.54 -6.42
C PRO A 165 17.86 -15.30 -7.23
N SER A 166 18.44 -15.08 -8.40
CA SER A 166 18.13 -13.93 -9.26
C SER A 166 16.70 -13.94 -9.82
N TRP A 167 16.05 -15.11 -9.91
CA TRP A 167 14.66 -15.23 -10.36
C TRP A 167 13.66 -14.59 -9.40
N PHE A 168 14.01 -14.49 -8.12
CA PHE A 168 13.20 -13.78 -7.14
C PHE A 168 13.02 -12.30 -7.51
N PHE A 169 14.10 -11.63 -7.94
CA PHE A 169 14.01 -10.23 -8.36
C PHE A 169 13.20 -10.06 -9.65
N TRP A 170 13.32 -11.00 -10.59
CA TRP A 170 12.51 -10.99 -11.80
C TRP A 170 11.02 -11.15 -11.48
N LEU A 171 10.65 -12.04 -10.56
CA LEU A 171 9.26 -12.21 -10.12
C LEU A 171 8.68 -10.90 -9.57
N GLU A 172 9.45 -10.21 -8.71
CA GLU A 172 9.04 -8.95 -8.07
C GLU A 172 8.82 -7.82 -9.09
N VAL A 173 9.74 -7.68 -10.07
CA VAL A 173 9.64 -6.63 -11.10
C VAL A 173 8.62 -6.95 -12.19
N SER A 174 8.32 -8.23 -12.46
CA SER A 174 7.41 -8.65 -13.52
C SER A 174 6.02 -9.02 -13.00
N VAL A 175 5.82 -10.27 -12.60
CA VAL A 175 4.52 -10.86 -12.25
C VAL A 175 3.82 -10.05 -11.15
N LEU A 176 4.54 -9.68 -10.09
CA LEU A 176 3.94 -8.95 -8.97
C LEU A 176 3.60 -7.49 -9.34
N ASN A 177 4.35 -6.85 -10.24
CA ASN A 177 3.99 -5.53 -10.76
C ASN A 177 2.80 -5.57 -11.73
N VAL A 178 2.69 -6.60 -12.56
CA VAL A 178 1.50 -6.79 -13.41
C VAL A 178 0.27 -6.98 -12.52
N LEU A 179 0.37 -7.79 -11.46
CA LEU A 179 -0.68 -7.96 -10.48
C LEU A 179 -1.01 -6.64 -9.76
N LEU A 180 0.00 -5.89 -9.32
CA LEU A 180 -0.17 -4.58 -8.67
C LEU A 180 -0.96 -3.63 -9.57
N LEU A 181 -0.55 -3.49 -10.83
CA LEU A 181 -1.19 -2.59 -11.78
C LEU A 181 -2.67 -2.96 -11.98
N PHE A 182 -2.95 -4.25 -12.19
CA PHE A 182 -4.31 -4.75 -12.30
C PHE A 182 -5.16 -4.39 -11.06
N LEU A 183 -4.60 -4.60 -9.86
CA LEU A 183 -5.31 -4.33 -8.61
C LEU A 183 -5.54 -2.84 -8.35
N ILE A 184 -4.55 -1.99 -8.64
CA ILE A 184 -4.71 -0.52 -8.55
C ILE A 184 -5.80 -0.06 -9.50
N ILE A 185 -5.76 -0.45 -10.79
CA ILE A 185 -6.77 -0.05 -11.78
C ILE A 185 -8.17 -0.49 -11.31
N ARG A 186 -8.31 -1.74 -10.86
CA ARG A 186 -9.60 -2.28 -10.42
C ARG A 186 -10.15 -1.53 -9.21
N GLN A 187 -9.28 -1.17 -8.27
CA GLN A 187 -9.69 -0.41 -7.09
C GLN A 187 -10.02 1.03 -7.46
N GLU A 188 -9.15 1.72 -8.20
CA GLU A 188 -9.35 3.14 -8.54
C GLU A 188 -10.66 3.35 -9.31
N ASN A 189 -11.01 2.43 -10.21
CA ASN A 189 -12.32 2.44 -10.90
C ASN A 189 -13.49 2.27 -9.92
N MET A 190 -13.36 1.37 -8.93
CA MET A 190 -14.38 1.19 -7.89
C MET A 190 -14.50 2.45 -7.02
N SER A 191 -13.36 3.03 -6.62
CA SER A 191 -13.32 4.23 -5.80
C SER A 191 -13.94 5.43 -6.51
N GLN A 192 -13.66 5.59 -7.80
CA GLN A 192 -14.28 6.63 -8.62
C GLN A 192 -15.80 6.46 -8.68
N SER A 193 -16.30 5.25 -8.99
CA SER A 193 -17.75 4.97 -9.04
C SER A 193 -18.43 5.32 -7.72
N LEU A 194 -17.81 4.98 -6.59
CA LEU A 194 -18.36 5.28 -5.27
C LEU A 194 -18.37 6.78 -4.97
N VAL A 195 -17.34 7.52 -5.39
CA VAL A 195 -17.32 8.98 -5.26
C VAL A 195 -18.45 9.60 -6.07
N GLU A 196 -18.66 9.14 -7.30
CA GLU A 196 -19.76 9.62 -8.15
C GLU A 196 -21.12 9.34 -7.50
N ASP A 197 -21.32 8.16 -6.91
CA ASP A 197 -22.57 7.81 -6.23
C ASP A 197 -22.82 8.66 -4.97
N ILE A 198 -21.77 9.01 -4.21
CA ILE A 198 -21.89 9.89 -3.02
C ILE A 198 -22.17 11.34 -3.42
N THR A 199 -21.54 11.82 -4.50
CA THR A 199 -21.60 13.24 -4.92
C THR A 199 -22.74 13.56 -5.87
N ARG A 200 -23.46 12.54 -6.38
CA ARG A 200 -24.65 12.76 -7.21
C ARG A 200 -25.69 13.58 -6.42
N PRO A 201 -26.16 14.72 -6.96
CA PRO A 201 -27.21 15.48 -6.30
C PRO A 201 -28.47 14.61 -6.19
N ALA A 202 -29.10 14.62 -5.01
CA ALA A 202 -30.38 13.96 -4.76
C ALA A 202 -31.49 14.60 -5.62
N ALA A 203 -31.55 14.25 -6.90
CA ALA A 203 -32.51 14.80 -7.85
C ALA A 203 -33.03 13.68 -8.76
N ALA A 204 -33.86 12.79 -8.19
CA ALA A 204 -34.81 11.95 -8.93
C ALA A 204 -35.84 11.25 -8.01
N VAL A 205 -36.33 11.90 -6.95
CA VAL A 205 -37.51 11.42 -6.19
C VAL A 205 -38.50 12.56 -5.96
N VAL A 206 -38.88 13.26 -7.03
CA VAL A 206 -40.16 14.00 -7.11
C VAL A 206 -40.56 14.02 -8.59
N THR A 207 -41.30 13.00 -9.02
CA THR A 207 -42.35 13.09 -10.05
C THR A 207 -43.31 11.94 -9.84
#